data_AF-A0A965A0E9-F1
#
_entry.id   AF-A0A965A0E9-F1
#
_cell.length_a   1.000
_cell.length_b   1.000
_cell.length_c   1.000
_cell.angle_alpha   90.00
_cell.angle_beta   90.00
_cell.angle_gamma   90.00
#
_symmetry.space_group_name_H-M   'P 1'
#
loop_
_entity.id
_entity.type
_entity.pdbx_description
1 polymer ?
#
loop_
_entity_poly.entity_id
_entity_poly.type
_entity_poly.pdbx_seq_one_letter_code
_entity_poly.pdbx_strand_id
1 'polypeptide(L)'
;MRLLALWAFALLAGCVARTQEYHCKQDLNITETFELKITPTSLIYRGRTFGFKEEVGALRRYRDTQRENEIEFNPIDGRLIQRGPSDTLGWTCTRYEGIK
;
A
#
# COMPACT_ATOMS: atom_id res chain seq x y z
N MET A 1 -3.75 25.46 52.04
CA MET A 1 -2.56 24.71 51.60
C MET A 1 -2.76 24.31 50.14
N ARG A 2 -1.88 24.81 49.27
CA ARG A 2 -1.85 24.53 47.83
C ARG A 2 -1.26 23.14 47.60
N LEU A 3 -1.97 22.22 46.96
CA LEU A 3 -1.36 21.00 46.42
C LEU A 3 -1.92 20.66 45.03
N LEU A 4 -1.05 20.92 44.06
CA LEU A 4 -0.74 20.10 42.88
C LEU A 4 -1.83 19.90 41.82
N ALA A 5 -1.72 20.78 40.82
CA ALA A 5 -1.92 20.43 39.43
C ALA A 5 -1.14 19.13 39.08
N LEU A 6 -1.85 18.14 38.54
CA LEU A 6 -1.24 17.06 37.77
C LEU A 6 -1.85 17.11 36.38
N TRP A 7 -1.07 17.69 35.49
CA TRP A 7 -1.27 17.72 34.05
C TRP A 7 -1.45 16.30 33.53
N ALA A 8 -2.66 15.94 33.11
CA ALA A 8 -2.88 14.78 32.26
C ALA A 8 -2.52 15.16 30.82
N PHE A 9 -1.23 15.22 30.50
CA PHE A 9 -0.78 15.11 29.12
C PHE A 9 -0.96 13.64 28.72
N ALA A 10 -2.18 13.31 28.29
CA ALA A 10 -2.45 12.07 27.60
C ALA A 10 -1.60 12.07 26.33
N LEU A 11 -0.51 11.29 26.36
CA LEU A 11 0.34 11.00 25.22
C LEU A 11 -0.57 10.51 24.09
N LEU A 12 -0.76 11.36 23.08
CA LEU A 12 -1.24 10.95 21.77
C LEU A 12 -0.16 10.03 21.19
N ALA A 13 -0.19 8.76 21.59
CA ALA A 13 0.46 7.68 20.89
C ALA A 13 -0.28 7.52 19.55
N GLY A 14 -0.03 8.44 18.62
CA GLY A 14 -0.52 8.33 17.26
C GLY A 14 0.11 7.08 16.66
N CYS A 15 -0.70 6.09 16.30
CA CYS A 15 -0.25 4.97 15.50
C CYS A 15 0.37 5.53 14.21
N VAL A 16 1.70 5.55 14.11
CA VAL A 16 2.39 5.90 12.87
C VAL A 16 2.17 4.73 11.92
N ALA A 17 1.13 4.84 11.12
CA ALA A 17 0.89 3.96 10.00
C ALA A 17 2.07 4.00 9.04
N ARG A 18 2.87 2.93 9.02
CA ARG A 18 4.10 2.88 8.24
C ARG A 18 3.79 2.72 6.76
N THR A 19 4.34 3.63 5.96
CA THR A 19 4.35 3.45 4.51
C THR A 19 5.31 2.32 4.13
N GLN A 20 4.88 1.43 3.25
CA GLN A 20 5.63 0.28 2.77
C GLN A 20 6.01 0.52 1.30
N GLU A 21 7.25 0.20 0.95
CA GLU A 21 7.77 0.37 -0.41
C GLU A 21 8.22 -1.00 -0.94
N TYR A 22 7.91 -1.29 -2.20
CA TYR A 22 8.19 -2.55 -2.86
C TYR A 22 8.74 -2.31 -4.26
N HIS A 23 9.68 -3.15 -4.67
CA HIS A 23 10.17 -3.22 -6.04
C HIS A 23 9.41 -4.31 -6.80
N CYS A 24 8.70 -3.92 -7.86
CA CYS A 24 7.85 -4.83 -8.64
C CYS A 24 8.44 -5.13 -10.01
N LYS A 25 8.29 -6.37 -10.46
CA LYS A 25 8.67 -6.84 -11.80
C LYS A 25 7.47 -7.48 -12.49
N GLN A 26 7.29 -7.24 -13.79
CA GLN A 26 6.18 -7.85 -14.53
C GLN A 26 6.44 -9.34 -14.73
N ASP A 27 5.41 -10.17 -14.56
CA ASP A 27 5.56 -11.62 -14.67
C ASP A 27 5.89 -12.07 -16.11
N LEU A 28 5.39 -11.36 -17.12
CA LEU A 28 5.56 -11.68 -18.55
C LEU A 28 6.72 -10.91 -19.22
N ASN A 29 7.18 -9.81 -18.63
CA ASN A 29 8.31 -9.02 -19.12
C ASN A 29 9.15 -8.50 -17.97
N ILE A 30 10.16 -9.26 -17.58
CA ILE A 30 11.02 -8.95 -16.42
C ILE A 30 11.86 -7.68 -16.58
N THR A 31 11.94 -7.10 -17.78
CA THR A 31 12.60 -5.80 -18.01
C THR A 31 11.73 -4.63 -17.56
N GLU A 32 10.41 -4.84 -17.47
CA GLU A 32 9.49 -3.85 -16.95
C GLU A 32 9.43 -3.94 -15.43
N THR A 33 9.95 -2.91 -14.77
CA THR A 33 10.00 -2.80 -13.31
C THR A 33 9.46 -1.44 -12.86
N PHE A 34 8.99 -1.36 -11.62
CA PHE A 34 8.56 -0.10 -11.01
C PHE A 34 8.54 -0.18 -9.48
N GLU A 35 8.49 0.98 -8.84
CA GLU A 35 8.34 1.10 -7.39
C GLU A 35 6.88 1.27 -6.98
N LEU A 36 6.43 0.40 -6.07
CA LEU A 36 5.11 0.42 -5.49
C LEU A 36 5.19 0.96 -4.06
N LYS A 37 4.38 1.97 -3.76
CA LYS A 37 4.29 2.55 -2.42
C LYS A 37 2.90 2.35 -1.85
N ILE A 38 2.80 1.75 -0.68
CA ILE A 38 1.53 1.40 -0.03
C ILE A 38 1.44 2.07 1.34
N THR A 39 0.34 2.76 1.56
CA THR A 39 -0.08 3.27 2.86
C THR A 39 -1.30 2.45 3.36
N PRO A 40 -1.83 2.70 4.57
CA PRO A 40 -3.06 2.03 4.98
C PRO A 40 -4.26 2.37 4.09
N THR A 41 -4.28 3.57 3.50
CA THR A 41 -5.45 4.09 2.79
C THR A 41 -5.24 4.26 1.28
N SER A 42 -4.03 4.03 0.78
CA SER A 42 -3.71 4.23 -0.63
C SER A 42 -2.56 3.37 -1.12
N LEU A 43 -2.48 3.24 -2.44
CA LEU A 43 -1.42 2.59 -3.18
C LEU A 43 -1.00 3.50 -4.34
N ILE A 44 0.30 3.73 -4.49
CA ILE A 44 0.87 4.49 -5.60
C ILE A 44 1.47 3.50 -6.59
N TYR A 45 0.85 3.41 -7.77
CA TYR A 45 1.24 2.55 -8.88
C TYR A 45 1.58 3.42 -10.09
N ARG A 46 2.84 3.37 -10.54
CA ARG A 46 3.35 4.15 -11.69
C ARG A 46 2.99 5.65 -11.61
N GLY A 47 3.17 6.23 -10.42
CA GLY A 47 2.87 7.64 -10.15
C GLY A 47 1.38 7.98 -9.98
N ARG A 48 0.48 6.99 -10.08
CA ARG A 48 -0.97 7.19 -9.85
C ARG A 48 -1.38 6.67 -8.50
N THR A 49 -2.27 7.40 -7.83
CA THR A 49 -2.78 7.02 -6.51
C THR A 49 -4.11 6.29 -6.65
N PHE A 50 -4.18 5.09 -6.09
CA PHE A 50 -5.38 4.28 -5.94
C PHE A 50 -5.81 4.32 -4.48
N GLY A 51 -7.09 4.58 -4.22
CA GLY A 51 -7.65 4.59 -2.87
C GLY A 51 -7.96 3.18 -2.39
N PHE A 52 -7.71 2.89 -1.12
CA PHE A 52 -8.10 1.63 -0.50
C PHE A 52 -9.62 1.45 -0.58
N LYS A 53 -10.05 0.26 -1.02
CA LYS A 53 -11.46 -0.10 -1.18
C LYS A 53 -11.89 -1.09 -0.11
N GLU A 54 -11.22 -2.23 -0.03
CA GLU A 54 -11.58 -3.31 0.88
C GLU A 54 -10.42 -4.29 1.08
N GLU A 55 -10.55 -5.14 2.10
CA GLU A 55 -9.69 -6.29 2.36
C GLU A 55 -10.52 -7.58 2.31
N VAL A 56 -10.05 -8.57 1.55
CA VAL A 56 -10.70 -9.87 1.38
C VAL A 56 -9.69 -10.97 1.70
N GLY A 57 -9.74 -11.49 2.92
CA GLY A 57 -8.69 -12.39 3.42
C GLY A 57 -7.36 -11.65 3.49
N ALA A 58 -6.34 -12.15 2.79
CA ALA A 58 -5.04 -11.47 2.70
C ALA A 58 -4.98 -10.40 1.59
N LEU A 59 -5.99 -10.31 0.71
CA LEU A 59 -5.95 -9.42 -0.44
C LEU A 59 -6.42 -8.01 -0.05
N ARG A 60 -5.64 -6.99 -0.43
CA ARG A 60 -6.04 -5.59 -0.34
C ARG A 60 -6.38 -5.07 -1.72
N ARG A 61 -7.57 -4.48 -1.86
CA ARG A 61 -8.08 -3.92 -3.12
C ARG A 61 -8.02 -2.41 -3.12
N TYR A 62 -7.60 -1.85 -4.23
CA TYR A 62 -7.48 -0.40 -4.42
C TYR A 62 -8.11 0.01 -5.74
N ARG A 63 -8.80 1.14 -5.74
CA ARG A 63 -9.51 1.66 -6.92
C ARG A 63 -9.00 3.05 -7.30
N ASP A 64 -8.85 3.26 -8.60
CA ASP A 64 -8.69 4.59 -9.18
C ASP A 64 -10.06 5.25 -9.25
N THR A 65 -10.26 6.32 -8.47
CA THR A 65 -11.54 7.06 -8.42
C THR A 65 -11.88 7.76 -9.75
N GLN A 66 -10.92 7.89 -10.67
CA GLN A 66 -11.12 8.58 -11.94
C GLN A 66 -11.36 7.64 -13.13
N ARG A 67 -10.93 6.37 -13.06
CA ARG A 67 -10.88 5.47 -14.24
C ARG A 67 -11.41 4.06 -14.02
N GLU A 68 -12.04 3.80 -12.88
CA GLU A 68 -12.61 2.49 -12.50
C GLU A 68 -11.63 1.30 -12.54
N ASN A 69 -10.33 1.53 -12.73
CA ASN A 69 -9.31 0.49 -12.66
C ASN A 69 -9.14 0.02 -11.21
N GLU A 70 -8.95 -1.29 -11.04
CA GLU A 70 -8.77 -1.90 -9.72
C GLU A 70 -7.43 -2.65 -9.67
N ILE A 71 -6.74 -2.51 -8.53
CA ILE A 71 -5.51 -3.23 -8.20
C ILE A 71 -5.79 -4.12 -7.01
N GLU A 72 -5.45 -5.40 -7.13
CA GLU A 72 -5.43 -6.36 -6.04
C GLU A 72 -3.99 -6.61 -5.64
N PHE A 73 -3.68 -6.48 -4.35
CA PHE A 73 -2.34 -6.72 -3.83
C PHE A 73 -2.39 -7.67 -2.63
N ASN A 74 -1.54 -8.69 -2.65
CA ASN A 74 -1.32 -9.56 -1.51
C ASN A 74 -0.01 -9.17 -0.80
N PRO A 75 -0.06 -8.59 0.41
CA PRO A 75 1.14 -8.22 1.15
C PRO A 75 1.92 -9.42 1.69
N ILE A 76 1.35 -10.63 1.70
CA ILE A 76 2.00 -11.84 2.19
C ILE A 76 2.99 -12.39 1.17
N ASP A 77 2.55 -12.56 -0.08
CA ASP A 77 3.36 -13.15 -1.15
C ASP A 77 3.88 -12.12 -2.18
N GLY A 78 3.47 -10.85 -2.04
CA GLY A 78 3.92 -9.76 -2.90
C GLY A 78 3.27 -9.74 -4.28
N ARG A 79 2.25 -10.54 -4.55
CA ARG A 79 1.57 -10.52 -5.85
C ARG A 79 0.68 -9.30 -6.02
N LEU A 80 0.81 -8.64 -7.18
CA LEU A 80 -0.04 -7.53 -7.60
C LEU A 80 -0.70 -7.88 -8.92
N ILE A 81 -2.02 -7.73 -8.97
CA ILE A 81 -2.83 -7.93 -10.18
C ILE A 81 -3.53 -6.60 -10.50
N GLN A 82 -3.26 -6.08 -11.69
CA GLN A 82 -4.01 -4.96 -12.24
C GLN A 82 -5.12 -5.50 -13.12
N ARG A 83 -6.38 -5.20 -12.78
CA ARG A 83 -7.55 -5.53 -13.60
C ARG A 83 -7.96 -4.31 -14.39
N GLY A 84 -7.70 -4.34 -15.70
CA GLY A 84 -8.22 -3.38 -16.66
C GLY A 84 -9.39 -3.94 -17.47
N PRO A 85 -10.08 -3.10 -18.25
CA PRO A 85 -11.19 -3.53 -19.10
C PRO A 85 -10.79 -4.44 -20.27
N SER A 86 -9.51 -4.45 -20.65
CA SER A 86 -9.00 -5.22 -21.80
C SER A 86 -7.90 -6.21 -21.43
N ASP A 87 -7.07 -5.88 -20.44
CA ASP A 87 -5.92 -6.71 -20.04
C ASP A 87 -5.85 -6.86 -18.51
N THR A 88 -5.42 -8.05 -18.09
CA THR A 88 -5.02 -8.32 -16.70
C THR A 88 -3.51 -8.47 -16.66
N LEU A 89 -2.83 -7.62 -15.88
CA LEU A 89 -1.37 -7.65 -15.74
C LEU A 89 -0.98 -8.15 -14.35
N GLY A 90 -0.09 -9.13 -14.31
CA GLY A 90 0.49 -9.70 -13.09
C GLY A 90 1.90 -9.16 -12.81
N TRP A 91 2.17 -8.93 -11.53
CA TRP A 91 3.46 -8.46 -11.03
C TRP A 91 3.85 -9.22 -9.77
N THR A 92 5.16 -9.42 -9.63
CA THR A 92 5.78 -9.91 -8.41
C THR A 92 6.53 -8.77 -7.74
N CYS A 93 6.14 -8.42 -6.51
CA CYS A 93 6.69 -7.30 -5.75
C CYS A 93 7.46 -7.75 -4.52
N THR A 94 8.73 -7.36 -4.42
CA THR A 94 9.57 -7.64 -3.26
C THR A 94 9.67 -6.40 -2.38
N ARG A 95 9.41 -6.55 -1.08
CA ARG A 95 9.49 -5.44 -0.14
C ARG A 95 10.93 -4.92 -0.06
N TYR A 96 11.10 -3.61 -0.03
CA TYR A 96 12.37 -3.05 0.43
C TYR A 96 12.51 -3.33 1.92
N GLU A 97 13.33 -4.32 2.25
CA GLU A 97 13.98 -4.35 3.55
C GLU A 97 15.02 -3.25 3.51
N GLY A 98 14.72 -2.11 4.13
CA GLY A 98 15.69 -1.03 4.23
C GLY A 98 17.00 -1.61 4.74
N ILE A 99 18.08 -1.48 3.95
CA ILE A 99 19.44 -1.63 4.45
C ILE A 99 19.51 -0.65 5.63
N LYS A 100 19.53 -1.19 6.84
CA LYS A 100 19.91 -0.46 8.04
C LYS A 100 21.42 -0.40 8.12
#